data_AF-A0A661F4N9-F1
#
_entry.id   AF-A0A661F4N9-F1
#
_cell.length_a   1.000
_cell.length_b   1.000
_cell.length_c   1.000
_cell.angle_alpha   90.00
_cell.angle_beta   90.00
_cell.angle_gamma   90.00
#
_symmetry.space_group_name_H-M   'P 1'
#
loop_
_entity.id
_entity.type
_entity.pdbx_description
1 polymer ?
#
loop_
_entity_poly.entity_id
_entity_poly.type
_entity_poly.pdbx_seq_one_letter_code
_entity_poly.pdbx_strand_id
1 'polypeptide(L)'
;MSPSELADLRKDAQQIFQAGIKAADPYLAVKQYLQFDDKQLVCKLDLNNVVRKKHWHKIYLIAFGKAACAMMTAAQDIIPAQMIAAKAIAVTNYANVQDIENVAVIGAGHPLPDLAGVAGAGKIIELVLQAQPEELVLMLVSGGGSALLSAPVAAIDLQDKIATTELLLASGATIYEINCVRKHLSLVKGGGLAKMAAPADLHALILSDVLGDDVSVIASGPTVADNTTFAQALKVLKDKALWDKVPVAVQAYLQKGSRGEVSETPKPDDLIFGQVTQAVIASNSVSLQAITLAAGKLGYDVTIYNKQLTGEAQQAAEKLAVYAKSIIDSGINKPCAILAGGETTVTLKGAGLGGRNQEM
;
A
#
# COMPACT_ATOMS: atom_id res chain seq x y z
N MET A 1 22.85 22.20 29.01
CA MET A 1 21.54 21.55 29.19
C MET A 1 21.58 20.77 30.47
N SER A 2 20.66 21.02 31.40
CA SER A 2 20.55 20.27 32.64
C SER A 2 20.04 18.84 32.37
N PRO A 3 20.27 17.86 33.26
CA PRO A 3 19.68 16.53 33.13
C PRO A 3 18.14 16.54 33.05
N SER A 4 17.49 17.50 33.71
CA SER A 4 16.03 17.69 33.66
C SER A 4 15.57 18.13 32.28
N GLU A 5 16.21 19.14 31.69
CA GLU A 5 15.90 19.63 30.34
C GLU A 5 16.04 18.53 29.29
N LEU A 6 17.08 17.69 29.40
CA LEU A 6 17.26 16.56 28.48
C LEU A 6 16.17 15.49 28.64
N ALA A 7 15.69 15.25 29.87
CA ALA A 7 14.59 14.34 30.12
C ALA A 7 13.27 14.85 29.51
N ASP A 8 13.01 16.15 29.62
CA ASP A 8 11.84 16.78 29.03
C ASP A 8 11.87 16.71 27.49
N LEU A 9 13.01 17.02 26.86
CA LEU A 9 13.16 16.89 25.40
C LEU A 9 12.94 15.46 24.89
N ARG A 10 13.40 14.45 25.65
CA ARG A 10 13.16 13.04 25.31
C ARG A 10 11.69 12.67 25.39
N LYS A 11 11.01 13.15 26.43
CA LYS A 11 9.57 12.92 26.61
C LYS A 11 8.77 13.57 25.47
N ASP A 12 9.10 14.79 25.10
CA ASP A 12 8.46 15.50 23.99
C ASP A 12 8.72 14.79 22.66
N ALA A 13 9.96 14.39 22.38
CA ALA A 13 10.30 13.62 21.18
C ALA A 13 9.52 12.29 21.11
N GLN A 14 9.37 11.58 22.23
CA GLN A 14 8.57 10.36 22.30
C GLN A 14 7.08 10.64 22.05
N GLN A 15 6.53 11.70 22.63
CA GLN A 15 5.14 12.09 22.41
C GLN A 15 4.87 12.45 20.94
N ILE A 16 5.79 13.20 20.32
CA ILE A 16 5.74 13.55 18.90
C ILE A 16 5.79 12.28 18.05
N PHE A 17 6.74 11.37 18.31
CA PHE A 17 6.86 10.10 17.59
C PHE A 17 5.59 9.23 17.70
N GLN A 18 5.01 9.13 18.89
CA GLN A 18 3.78 8.37 19.11
C GLN A 18 2.57 8.97 18.39
N ALA A 19 2.51 10.28 18.21
CA ALA A 19 1.47 10.90 17.39
C ALA A 19 1.55 10.44 15.91
N GLY A 20 2.76 10.27 15.40
CA GLY A 20 3.01 9.72 14.06
C GLY A 20 2.59 8.25 13.95
N ILE A 21 2.94 7.41 14.94
CA ILE A 21 2.50 6.00 14.97
C ILE A 21 0.98 5.91 15.01
N LYS A 22 0.33 6.67 15.90
CA LYS A 22 -1.13 6.67 16.04
C LYS A 22 -1.84 7.07 14.75
N ALA A 23 -1.27 8.03 14.01
CA ALA A 23 -1.83 8.48 12.74
C ALA A 23 -1.69 7.45 11.60
N ALA A 24 -0.75 6.51 11.73
CA ALA A 24 -0.57 5.39 10.80
C ALA A 24 -1.21 4.08 11.29
N ASP A 25 -1.88 4.08 12.45
CA ASP A 25 -2.52 2.89 12.98
C ASP A 25 -3.64 2.41 12.03
N PRO A 26 -3.58 1.17 11.52
CA PRO A 26 -4.51 0.71 10.48
C PRO A 26 -5.97 0.70 10.95
N TYR A 27 -6.20 0.36 12.22
CA TYR A 27 -7.56 0.26 12.77
C TYR A 27 -8.17 1.65 12.94
N LEU A 28 -7.42 2.58 13.56
CA LEU A 28 -7.86 3.97 13.74
C LEU A 28 -8.02 4.70 12.39
N ALA A 29 -7.14 4.44 11.42
CA ALA A 29 -7.24 5.01 10.09
C ALA A 29 -8.55 4.60 9.39
N VAL A 30 -8.93 3.32 9.46
CA VAL A 30 -10.23 2.87 8.92
C VAL A 30 -11.38 3.55 9.66
N LYS A 31 -11.34 3.63 11.00
CA LYS A 31 -12.40 4.30 11.78
C LYS A 31 -12.54 5.79 11.50
N GLN A 32 -11.49 6.45 11.01
CA GLN A 32 -11.55 7.85 10.64
C GLN A 32 -12.24 8.07 9.28
N TYR A 33 -12.07 7.12 8.35
CA TYR A 33 -12.53 7.22 6.96
C TYR A 33 -13.84 6.48 6.68
N LEU A 34 -14.25 5.57 7.56
CA LEU A 34 -15.46 4.80 7.42
C LEU A 34 -16.40 5.09 8.58
N GLN A 35 -17.66 5.37 8.27
CA GLN A 35 -18.71 5.61 9.26
C GLN A 35 -20.00 4.94 8.80
N PHE A 36 -20.84 4.55 9.74
CA PHE A 36 -22.18 4.05 9.44
C PHE A 36 -23.20 4.95 10.13
N ASP A 37 -24.01 5.65 9.32
CA ASP A 37 -24.96 6.66 9.78
C ASP A 37 -26.25 6.62 8.95
N ASP A 38 -27.40 6.77 9.59
CA ASP A 38 -28.73 6.70 8.95
C ASP A 38 -28.92 5.50 8.00
N LYS A 39 -28.48 4.31 8.46
CA LYS A 39 -28.51 3.04 7.69
C LYS A 39 -27.70 3.09 6.39
N GLN A 40 -26.73 3.98 6.28
CA GLN A 40 -25.87 4.15 5.12
C GLN A 40 -24.41 4.13 5.53
N LEU A 41 -23.60 3.47 4.71
CA LEU A 41 -22.15 3.56 4.84
C LEU A 41 -21.68 4.89 4.25
N VAL A 42 -20.84 5.60 4.99
CA VAL A 42 -20.19 6.84 4.57
C VAL A 42 -18.70 6.57 4.45
N CYS A 43 -18.20 6.69 3.22
CA CYS A 43 -16.79 6.51 2.90
C CYS A 43 -16.17 7.88 2.61
N LYS A 44 -15.26 8.35 3.47
CA LYS A 44 -14.49 9.57 3.19
C LYS A 44 -13.48 9.29 2.09
N LEU A 45 -13.30 10.25 1.19
CA LEU A 45 -12.31 10.18 0.11
C LEU A 45 -11.01 10.89 0.51
N ASP A 46 -11.11 11.92 1.36
CA ASP A 46 -9.99 12.67 1.89
C ASP A 46 -10.30 13.26 3.29
N LEU A 47 -9.34 14.00 3.83
CA LEU A 47 -9.50 14.71 5.10
C LEU A 47 -10.30 16.02 4.99
N ASN A 48 -10.70 16.45 3.78
CA ASN A 48 -11.48 17.67 3.55
C ASN A 48 -13.00 17.40 3.58
N ASN A 49 -13.41 16.27 4.14
CA ASN A 49 -14.80 15.82 4.23
C ASN A 49 -15.48 15.60 2.86
N VAL A 50 -14.71 15.32 1.81
CA VAL A 50 -15.30 14.75 0.60
C VAL A 50 -15.73 13.34 0.92
N VAL A 51 -17.02 13.02 0.76
CA VAL A 51 -17.58 11.72 1.11
C VAL A 51 -18.34 11.10 -0.04
N ARG A 52 -18.26 9.78 -0.13
CA ARG A 52 -19.16 8.94 -0.92
C ARG A 52 -20.17 8.31 0.02
N LYS A 53 -21.45 8.59 -0.19
CA LYS A 53 -22.58 8.00 0.53
C LYS A 53 -23.59 7.53 -0.50
N LYS A 54 -23.97 6.26 -0.45
CA LYS A 54 -25.06 5.66 -1.23
C LYS A 54 -25.78 4.63 -0.37
N HIS A 55 -26.98 4.25 -0.79
CA HIS A 55 -27.72 3.14 -0.20
C HIS A 55 -27.27 1.82 -0.80
N TRP A 56 -26.14 1.29 -0.32
CA TRP A 56 -25.74 -0.08 -0.65
C TRP A 56 -26.53 -1.07 0.21
N HIS A 57 -27.17 -2.04 -0.42
CA HIS A 57 -27.95 -3.05 0.30
C HIS A 57 -27.10 -4.24 0.76
N LYS A 58 -25.94 -4.47 0.12
CA LYS A 58 -24.92 -5.44 0.55
C LYS A 58 -23.50 -4.93 0.34
N ILE A 59 -22.60 -5.40 1.21
CA ILE A 59 -21.18 -5.05 1.22
C ILE A 59 -20.34 -6.33 1.21
N TYR A 60 -19.44 -6.45 0.23
CA TYR A 60 -18.41 -7.48 0.14
C TYR A 60 -17.13 -6.93 0.76
N LEU A 61 -16.75 -7.47 1.91
CA LEU A 61 -15.63 -6.96 2.69
C LEU A 61 -14.37 -7.79 2.44
N ILE A 62 -13.35 -7.16 1.87
CA ILE A 62 -12.11 -7.80 1.46
C ILE A 62 -10.93 -7.00 1.98
N ALA A 63 -9.97 -7.68 2.61
CA ALA A 63 -8.72 -7.08 3.04
C ALA A 63 -7.51 -7.85 2.51
N PHE A 64 -6.45 -7.16 2.13
CA PHE A 64 -5.16 -7.80 1.86
C PHE A 64 -3.96 -6.89 2.17
N GLY A 65 -2.86 -7.53 2.59
CA GLY A 65 -1.64 -6.86 3.03
C GLY A 65 -1.28 -7.16 4.48
N LYS A 66 -0.16 -6.60 4.94
CA LYS A 66 0.35 -6.80 6.31
C LYS A 66 -0.65 -6.34 7.38
N ALA A 67 -1.43 -5.30 7.12
CA ALA A 67 -2.40 -4.75 8.06
C ALA A 67 -3.85 -5.25 7.84
N ALA A 68 -4.05 -6.27 7.00
CA ALA A 68 -5.38 -6.73 6.60
C ALA A 68 -6.28 -7.08 7.79
N CYS A 69 -5.75 -7.78 8.80
CA CYS A 69 -6.51 -8.15 10.01
C CYS A 69 -7.00 -6.92 10.77
N ALA A 70 -6.11 -5.98 11.10
CA ALA A 70 -6.48 -4.78 11.85
C ALA A 70 -7.48 -3.88 11.10
N MET A 71 -7.32 -3.74 9.78
CA MET A 71 -8.27 -3.00 8.95
C MET A 71 -9.63 -3.72 8.88
N MET A 72 -9.63 -5.05 8.75
CA MET A 72 -10.84 -5.88 8.72
C MET A 72 -11.65 -5.74 10.01
N THR A 73 -11.00 -5.86 11.17
CA THR A 73 -11.65 -5.68 12.48
C THR A 73 -12.30 -4.30 12.58
N ALA A 74 -11.59 -3.24 12.17
CA ALA A 74 -12.16 -1.88 12.19
C ALA A 74 -13.41 -1.74 11.31
N ALA A 75 -13.40 -2.37 10.13
CA ALA A 75 -14.55 -2.33 9.23
C ALA A 75 -15.75 -3.13 9.77
N GLN A 76 -15.52 -4.31 10.37
CA GLN A 76 -16.58 -5.09 11.01
C GLN A 76 -17.20 -4.37 12.22
N ASP A 77 -16.41 -3.62 12.99
CA ASP A 77 -16.92 -2.81 14.10
C ASP A 77 -17.87 -1.69 13.65
N ILE A 78 -17.79 -1.28 12.38
CA ILE A 78 -18.56 -0.16 11.81
C ILE A 78 -19.75 -0.67 11.02
N ILE A 79 -19.56 -1.72 10.21
CA ILE A 79 -20.56 -2.21 9.27
C ILE A 79 -21.46 -3.22 10.00
N PRO A 80 -22.79 -3.01 10.03
CA PRO A 80 -23.69 -3.99 10.63
C PRO A 80 -23.59 -5.36 9.94
N ALA A 81 -23.54 -6.43 10.73
CA ALA A 81 -23.33 -7.79 10.23
C ALA A 81 -24.35 -8.19 9.14
N GLN A 82 -25.59 -7.74 9.24
CA GLN A 82 -26.64 -8.02 8.25
C GLN A 82 -26.41 -7.39 6.85
N MET A 83 -25.51 -6.41 6.73
CA MET A 83 -25.14 -5.82 5.45
C MET A 83 -23.98 -6.54 4.77
N ILE A 84 -23.25 -7.39 5.51
CA ILE A 84 -22.11 -8.12 4.96
C ILE A 84 -22.65 -9.27 4.10
N ALA A 85 -22.36 -9.22 2.80
CA ALA A 85 -23.01 -10.06 1.78
C ALA A 85 -22.71 -11.56 1.94
N ALA A 86 -21.49 -11.88 2.36
CA ALA A 86 -20.96 -13.22 2.51
C ALA A 86 -19.78 -13.19 3.48
N LYS A 87 -19.21 -14.36 3.81
CA LYS A 87 -18.04 -14.44 4.70
C LYS A 87 -16.91 -13.55 4.17
N ALA A 88 -16.48 -12.57 4.97
CA ALA A 88 -15.44 -11.63 4.60
C ALA A 88 -14.09 -12.35 4.44
N ILE A 89 -13.15 -11.79 3.67
CA ILE A 89 -11.85 -12.42 3.41
C ILE A 89 -10.72 -11.46 3.75
N ALA A 90 -9.73 -11.94 4.51
CA ALA A 90 -8.50 -11.21 4.79
C ALA A 90 -7.27 -12.04 4.39
N VAL A 91 -6.41 -11.53 3.51
CA VAL A 91 -5.15 -12.18 3.13
C VAL A 91 -3.97 -11.40 3.72
N THR A 92 -3.19 -12.03 4.60
CA THR A 92 -2.07 -11.39 5.29
C THR A 92 -0.83 -12.29 5.35
N ASN A 93 0.30 -11.78 5.81
CA ASN A 93 1.50 -12.59 6.00
C ASN A 93 1.33 -13.52 7.21
N TYR A 94 1.99 -14.68 7.20
CA TYR A 94 1.86 -15.69 8.27
C TYR A 94 1.99 -15.15 9.69
N ALA A 95 2.91 -14.20 9.92
CA ALA A 95 3.13 -13.61 11.24
C ALA A 95 1.97 -12.71 11.75
N ASN A 96 1.09 -12.27 10.87
CA ASN A 96 -0.01 -11.34 11.19
C ASN A 96 -1.38 -12.01 11.13
N VAL A 97 -1.44 -13.33 10.92
CA VAL A 97 -2.70 -14.09 10.98
C VAL A 97 -3.29 -13.97 12.36
N GLN A 98 -4.57 -13.59 12.42
CA GLN A 98 -5.36 -13.49 13.64
C GLN A 98 -6.71 -14.16 13.38
N ASP A 99 -7.30 -14.77 14.40
CA ASP A 99 -8.67 -15.27 14.29
C ASP A 99 -9.63 -14.08 14.40
N ILE A 100 -10.55 -13.95 13.44
CA ILE A 100 -11.52 -12.87 13.37
C ILE A 100 -12.87 -13.48 13.03
N GLU A 101 -13.86 -13.20 13.87
CA GLU A 101 -15.20 -13.78 13.74
C GLU A 101 -15.81 -13.46 12.36
N ASN A 102 -16.39 -14.47 11.71
CA ASN A 102 -17.02 -14.35 10.39
C ASN A 102 -16.08 -13.87 9.25
N VAL A 103 -14.75 -14.00 9.42
CA VAL A 103 -13.75 -13.73 8.40
C VAL A 103 -12.99 -15.02 8.04
N ALA A 104 -12.72 -15.22 6.76
CA ALA A 104 -11.73 -16.20 6.29
C ALA A 104 -10.35 -15.52 6.23
N VAL A 105 -9.57 -15.66 7.30
CA VAL A 105 -8.21 -15.14 7.37
C VAL A 105 -7.23 -16.15 6.78
N ILE A 106 -6.42 -15.71 5.82
CA ILE A 106 -5.50 -16.55 5.04
C ILE A 106 -4.09 -15.98 5.20
N GLY A 107 -3.20 -16.80 5.77
CA GLY A 107 -1.76 -16.52 5.79
C GLY A 107 -1.11 -16.87 4.45
N ALA A 108 -0.26 -15.99 3.93
CA ALA A 108 0.45 -16.16 2.68
C ALA A 108 1.90 -15.64 2.75
N GLY A 109 2.69 -16.01 1.74
CA GLY A 109 4.10 -15.67 1.62
C GLY A 109 4.35 -14.18 1.37
N HIS A 110 5.30 -13.62 2.12
CA HIS A 110 5.86 -12.30 1.93
C HIS A 110 7.29 -12.27 2.50
N PRO A 111 8.31 -11.73 1.79
CA PRO A 111 8.21 -10.92 0.57
C PRO A 111 8.05 -11.72 -0.73
N LEU A 112 8.28 -13.03 -0.72
CA LEU A 112 8.09 -13.90 -1.88
C LEU A 112 6.68 -14.52 -1.88
N PRO A 113 5.96 -14.54 -3.02
CA PRO A 113 4.62 -15.11 -3.09
C PRO A 113 4.66 -16.64 -3.02
N ASP A 114 3.57 -17.25 -2.56
CA ASP A 114 3.41 -18.70 -2.46
C ASP A 114 2.00 -19.17 -2.91
N LEU A 115 1.77 -20.47 -2.85
CA LEU A 115 0.49 -21.08 -3.25
C LEU A 115 -0.67 -20.66 -2.33
N ALA A 116 -0.40 -20.34 -1.06
CA ALA A 116 -1.43 -19.84 -0.16
C ALA A 116 -1.92 -18.45 -0.60
N GLY A 117 -1.01 -17.59 -1.06
CA GLY A 117 -1.37 -16.32 -1.70
C GLY A 117 -2.17 -16.48 -2.99
N VAL A 118 -1.88 -17.51 -3.80
CA VAL A 118 -2.69 -17.85 -4.99
C VAL A 118 -4.11 -18.29 -4.61
N ALA A 119 -4.23 -19.19 -3.64
CA ALA A 119 -5.52 -19.63 -3.14
C ALA A 119 -6.34 -18.47 -2.52
N GLY A 120 -5.68 -17.59 -1.77
CA GLY A 120 -6.29 -16.39 -1.21
C GLY A 120 -6.79 -15.43 -2.28
N ALA A 121 -5.99 -15.20 -3.34
CA ALA A 121 -6.42 -14.40 -4.48
C ALA A 121 -7.60 -15.03 -5.22
N GLY A 122 -7.62 -16.36 -5.40
CA GLY A 122 -8.75 -17.09 -5.99
C GLY A 122 -10.05 -16.85 -5.22
N LYS A 123 -10.04 -16.99 -3.89
CA LYS A 123 -11.22 -16.74 -3.05
C LYS A 123 -11.69 -15.28 -3.11
N ILE A 124 -10.76 -14.32 -3.18
CA ILE A 124 -11.11 -12.91 -3.37
C ILE A 124 -11.79 -12.70 -4.73
N ILE A 125 -11.25 -13.28 -5.80
CA ILE A 125 -11.85 -13.19 -7.15
C ILE A 125 -13.28 -13.77 -7.12
N GLU A 126 -13.46 -14.97 -6.55
CA GLU A 126 -14.77 -15.61 -6.41
C GLU A 126 -15.78 -14.74 -5.65
N LEU A 127 -15.33 -14.04 -4.60
CA LEU A 127 -16.18 -13.15 -3.82
C LEU A 127 -16.53 -11.86 -4.57
N VAL A 128 -15.55 -11.25 -5.26
CA VAL A 128 -15.76 -10.02 -6.03
C VAL A 128 -16.73 -10.24 -7.18
N LEU A 129 -16.62 -11.36 -7.89
CA LEU A 129 -17.48 -11.70 -9.03
C LEU A 129 -18.95 -11.93 -8.65
N GLN A 130 -19.28 -12.08 -7.36
CA GLN A 130 -20.66 -12.19 -6.90
C GLN A 130 -21.36 -10.84 -6.77
N ALA A 131 -20.60 -9.74 -6.69
CA ALA A 131 -21.15 -8.41 -6.46
C ALA A 131 -22.04 -7.94 -7.62
N GLN A 132 -23.18 -7.36 -7.27
CA GLN A 132 -24.20 -6.90 -8.20
C GLN A 132 -24.26 -5.36 -8.27
N PRO A 133 -24.94 -4.76 -9.28
CA PRO A 133 -25.24 -3.34 -9.26
C PRO A 133 -25.85 -2.88 -7.92
N GLU A 134 -25.53 -1.65 -7.49
CA GLU A 134 -25.99 -1.06 -6.22
C GLU A 134 -25.48 -1.77 -4.94
N GLU A 135 -24.61 -2.78 -5.07
CA GLU A 135 -23.82 -3.34 -3.96
C GLU A 135 -22.42 -2.71 -3.91
N LEU A 136 -21.72 -2.87 -2.80
CA LEU A 136 -20.37 -2.32 -2.60
C LEU A 136 -19.34 -3.42 -2.39
N VAL A 137 -18.25 -3.35 -3.14
CA VAL A 137 -16.99 -4.04 -2.83
C VAL A 137 -16.09 -3.08 -2.04
N LEU A 138 -15.92 -3.34 -0.74
CA LEU A 138 -15.04 -2.56 0.13
C LEU A 138 -13.68 -3.26 0.25
N MET A 139 -12.66 -2.66 -0.35
CA MET A 139 -11.30 -3.17 -0.41
C MET A 139 -10.41 -2.46 0.63
N LEU A 140 -9.79 -3.23 1.51
CA LEU A 140 -8.88 -2.74 2.55
C LEU A 140 -7.45 -3.17 2.19
N VAL A 141 -6.64 -2.22 1.71
CA VAL A 141 -5.34 -2.49 1.09
C VAL A 141 -4.22 -1.97 1.96
N SER A 142 -3.19 -2.78 2.18
CA SER A 142 -1.97 -2.34 2.86
C SER A 142 -0.71 -2.92 2.22
N GLY A 143 0.44 -2.46 2.70
CA GLY A 143 1.76 -2.90 2.27
C GLY A 143 1.93 -4.42 2.17
N GLY A 144 2.72 -4.88 1.20
CA GLY A 144 2.97 -6.30 0.94
C GLY A 144 1.93 -7.02 0.06
N GLY A 145 0.80 -6.37 -0.26
CA GLY A 145 -0.25 -6.94 -1.11
C GLY A 145 0.23 -7.45 -2.48
N SER A 146 1.32 -6.87 -2.98
CA SER A 146 2.02 -7.29 -4.20
C SER A 146 2.37 -8.80 -4.25
N ALA A 147 2.89 -9.34 -3.14
CA ALA A 147 3.28 -10.74 -2.99
C ALA A 147 2.14 -11.58 -2.41
N LEU A 148 1.44 -11.05 -1.40
CA LEU A 148 0.36 -11.74 -0.71
C LEU A 148 -0.84 -12.06 -1.62
N LEU A 149 -1.13 -11.21 -2.61
CA LEU A 149 -2.19 -11.39 -3.58
C LEU A 149 -1.63 -11.74 -4.96
N SER A 150 -1.14 -12.97 -5.10
CA SER A 150 -0.58 -13.47 -6.37
C SER A 150 -1.63 -14.21 -7.18
N ALA A 151 -2.17 -13.59 -8.23
CA ALA A 151 -3.01 -14.27 -9.21
C ALA A 151 -2.36 -14.19 -10.59
N PRO A 152 -1.51 -15.16 -11.00
CA PRO A 152 -1.04 -15.27 -12.37
C PRO A 152 -2.21 -15.40 -13.36
N VAL A 153 -1.99 -14.97 -14.60
CA VAL A 153 -2.90 -15.26 -15.71
C VAL A 153 -2.86 -16.75 -16.04
N ALA A 154 -3.94 -17.32 -16.58
CA ALA A 154 -4.07 -18.78 -16.77
C ALA A 154 -2.92 -19.43 -17.58
N ALA A 155 -2.25 -18.68 -18.45
CA ALA A 155 -1.15 -19.16 -19.27
C ALA A 155 0.21 -19.24 -18.54
N ILE A 156 0.30 -18.76 -17.31
CA ILE A 156 1.54 -18.57 -16.56
C ILE A 156 1.36 -19.14 -15.16
N ASP A 157 2.30 -19.96 -14.69
CA ASP A 157 2.23 -20.49 -13.34
C ASP A 157 2.83 -19.52 -12.30
N LEU A 158 2.78 -19.90 -11.02
CA LEU A 158 3.36 -19.08 -9.95
C LEU A 158 4.89 -18.98 -10.06
N GLN A 159 5.56 -20.07 -10.44
CA GLN A 159 7.02 -20.12 -10.51
C GLN A 159 7.55 -19.24 -11.62
N ASP A 160 6.89 -19.21 -12.77
CA ASP A 160 7.20 -18.34 -13.88
C ASP A 160 7.16 -16.85 -13.47
N LYS A 161 6.13 -16.51 -12.68
CA LYS A 161 5.93 -15.15 -12.15
C LYS A 161 7.00 -14.78 -11.12
N ILE A 162 7.37 -15.73 -10.25
CA ILE A 162 8.46 -15.55 -9.28
C ILE A 162 9.78 -15.33 -10.02
N ALA A 163 10.15 -16.24 -10.91
CA ALA A 163 11.40 -16.17 -11.68
C ALA A 163 11.52 -14.87 -12.47
N THR A 164 10.43 -14.44 -13.13
CA THR A 164 10.41 -13.16 -13.86
C THR A 164 10.63 -11.96 -12.92
N THR A 165 10.01 -11.98 -11.74
CA THR A 165 10.13 -10.90 -10.76
C THR A 165 11.54 -10.83 -10.17
N GLU A 166 12.15 -11.97 -9.85
CA GLU A 166 13.53 -12.06 -9.36
C GLU A 166 14.54 -11.53 -10.39
N LEU A 167 14.38 -11.90 -11.66
CA LEU A 167 15.21 -11.38 -12.75
C LEU A 167 15.12 -9.85 -12.87
N LEU A 168 13.90 -9.29 -12.78
CA LEU A 168 13.70 -7.85 -12.82
C LEU A 168 14.35 -7.15 -11.62
N LEU A 169 14.17 -7.67 -10.41
CA LEU A 169 14.80 -7.13 -9.20
C LEU A 169 16.33 -7.14 -9.31
N ALA A 170 16.90 -8.26 -9.75
CA ALA A 170 18.35 -8.43 -9.91
C ALA A 170 18.94 -7.52 -11.01
N SER A 171 18.13 -7.09 -11.98
CA SER A 171 18.56 -6.20 -13.08
C SER A 171 18.65 -4.72 -12.70
N GLY A 172 18.25 -4.35 -11.47
CA GLY A 172 18.11 -2.95 -11.08
C GLY A 172 16.97 -2.24 -11.83
N ALA A 173 15.92 -2.99 -12.21
CA ALA A 173 14.71 -2.39 -12.72
C ALA A 173 14.05 -1.52 -11.65
N THR A 174 13.57 -0.35 -12.06
CA THR A 174 12.79 0.52 -11.18
C THR A 174 11.48 -0.14 -10.80
N ILE A 175 10.86 0.31 -9.69
CA ILE A 175 9.57 -0.23 -9.26
C ILE A 175 8.47 -0.05 -10.32
N TYR A 176 8.54 1.02 -11.13
CA TYR A 176 7.61 1.27 -12.23
C TYR A 176 7.80 0.27 -13.38
N GLU A 177 9.05 -0.04 -13.75
CA GLU A 177 9.38 -1.06 -14.76
C GLU A 177 8.94 -2.46 -14.29
N ILE A 178 9.23 -2.80 -13.03
CA ILE A 178 8.81 -4.05 -12.41
C ILE A 178 7.28 -4.18 -12.43
N ASN A 179 6.57 -3.13 -12.00
CA ASN A 179 5.12 -3.14 -11.95
C ASN A 179 4.48 -3.15 -13.35
N CYS A 180 5.08 -2.48 -14.33
CA CYS A 180 4.67 -2.59 -15.74
C CYS A 180 4.60 -4.06 -16.14
N VAL A 181 5.67 -4.84 -15.96
CA VAL A 181 5.64 -6.28 -16.29
C VAL A 181 4.65 -7.04 -15.39
N ARG A 182 4.71 -6.86 -14.06
CA ARG A 182 3.90 -7.65 -13.11
C ARG A 182 2.39 -7.48 -13.28
N LYS A 183 1.91 -6.28 -13.66
CA LYS A 183 0.49 -6.04 -13.93
C LYS A 183 0.00 -6.87 -15.12
N HIS A 184 0.78 -6.91 -16.20
CA HIS A 184 0.49 -7.68 -17.41
C HIS A 184 0.64 -9.19 -17.24
N LEU A 185 1.17 -9.69 -16.11
CA LEU A 185 1.22 -11.12 -15.80
C LEU A 185 0.22 -11.50 -14.67
N SER A 186 -0.79 -10.67 -14.41
CA SER A 186 -1.69 -10.87 -13.28
C SER A 186 -3.15 -10.61 -13.60
N LEU A 187 -4.04 -11.42 -13.04
CA LEU A 187 -5.49 -11.23 -13.14
C LEU A 187 -6.01 -10.06 -12.30
N VAL A 188 -5.38 -9.79 -11.14
CA VAL A 188 -5.93 -8.87 -10.12
C VAL A 188 -5.26 -7.51 -10.10
N LYS A 189 -4.03 -7.39 -10.63
CA LYS A 189 -3.23 -6.14 -10.59
C LYS A 189 -3.63 -5.21 -11.74
N GLY A 190 -3.18 -3.96 -11.70
CA GLY A 190 -3.43 -3.00 -12.78
C GLY A 190 -4.91 -2.79 -13.10
N GLY A 191 -5.75 -2.69 -12.06
CA GLY A 191 -7.19 -2.51 -12.21
C GLY A 191 -7.99 -3.81 -12.36
N GLY A 192 -7.34 -4.98 -12.33
CA GLY A 192 -8.00 -6.26 -12.48
C GLY A 192 -9.16 -6.50 -11.50
N LEU A 193 -8.99 -6.16 -10.21
CA LEU A 193 -10.10 -6.26 -9.24
C LEU A 193 -11.20 -5.23 -9.49
N ALA A 194 -10.85 -4.01 -9.93
CA ALA A 194 -11.86 -3.02 -10.33
C ALA A 194 -12.71 -3.52 -11.51
N LYS A 195 -12.07 -4.15 -12.50
CA LYS A 195 -12.76 -4.76 -13.64
C LYS A 195 -13.69 -5.90 -13.22
N MET A 196 -13.26 -6.75 -12.29
CA MET A 196 -14.08 -7.86 -11.79
C MET A 196 -15.26 -7.41 -10.93
N ALA A 197 -15.12 -6.28 -10.23
CA ALA A 197 -16.18 -5.73 -9.39
C ALA A 197 -17.29 -5.07 -10.23
N ALA A 198 -16.98 -4.57 -11.43
CA ALA A 198 -17.98 -3.95 -12.29
C ALA A 198 -19.11 -4.94 -12.65
N PRO A 199 -20.39 -4.52 -12.60
CA PRO A 199 -20.88 -3.15 -12.46
C PRO A 199 -21.12 -2.65 -11.01
N ALA A 200 -20.76 -3.44 -9.99
CA ALA A 200 -20.88 -3.02 -8.60
C ALA A 200 -19.98 -1.81 -8.28
N ASP A 201 -20.32 -1.10 -7.21
CA ASP A 201 -19.47 -0.03 -6.72
C ASP A 201 -18.21 -0.61 -6.05
N LEU A 202 -17.06 0.03 -6.23
CA LEU A 202 -15.84 -0.31 -5.49
C LEU A 202 -15.33 0.90 -4.71
N HIS A 203 -15.01 0.68 -3.43
CA HIS A 203 -14.30 1.65 -2.61
C HIS A 203 -13.05 1.01 -1.99
N ALA A 204 -11.88 1.62 -2.17
CA ALA A 204 -10.62 1.14 -1.61
C ALA A 204 -10.10 2.07 -0.51
N LEU A 205 -9.88 1.55 0.69
CA LEU A 205 -9.13 2.22 1.75
C LEU A 205 -7.70 1.68 1.75
N ILE A 206 -6.73 2.58 1.54
CA ILE A 206 -5.34 2.21 1.26
C ILE A 206 -4.41 2.75 2.33
N LEU A 207 -3.65 1.85 2.96
CA LEU A 207 -2.50 2.19 3.80
C LEU A 207 -1.23 2.10 2.95
N SER A 208 -0.63 3.25 2.67
CA SER A 208 0.54 3.37 1.80
C SER A 208 1.84 3.15 2.56
N ASP A 209 2.64 2.20 2.10
CA ASP A 209 4.07 2.05 2.41
C ASP A 209 4.97 2.49 1.24
N VAL A 210 4.43 3.26 0.29
CA VAL A 210 5.15 3.77 -0.89
C VAL A 210 5.39 5.26 -0.73
N LEU A 211 6.63 5.72 -0.88
CA LEU A 211 6.95 7.14 -0.87
C LEU A 211 6.23 7.86 -2.02
N GLY A 212 5.54 8.96 -1.69
CA GLY A 212 4.74 9.73 -2.64
C GLY A 212 3.32 9.21 -2.86
N ASP A 213 2.94 8.10 -2.20
CA ASP A 213 1.56 7.60 -2.15
C ASP A 213 0.94 7.28 -3.52
N ASP A 214 1.77 6.89 -4.50
CA ASP A 214 1.28 6.43 -5.81
C ASP A 214 0.51 5.10 -5.67
N VAL A 215 -0.80 5.23 -5.65
CA VAL A 215 -1.80 4.15 -5.60
C VAL A 215 -1.66 3.11 -6.73
N SER A 216 -1.07 3.46 -7.87
CA SER A 216 -0.82 2.52 -8.96
C SER A 216 0.36 1.57 -8.66
N VAL A 217 1.22 1.95 -7.71
CA VAL A 217 2.37 1.19 -7.23
C VAL A 217 2.00 0.34 -6.02
N ILE A 218 1.17 0.87 -5.11
CA ILE A 218 0.73 0.16 -3.90
C ILE A 218 -0.01 -1.12 -4.30
N ALA A 219 0.51 -2.27 -3.84
CA ALA A 219 0.03 -3.60 -4.24
C ALA A 219 -0.09 -3.83 -5.77
N SER A 220 0.65 -3.05 -6.58
CA SER A 220 0.53 -3.00 -8.04
C SER A 220 -0.84 -2.54 -8.56
N GLY A 221 -1.54 -1.68 -7.81
CA GLY A 221 -2.74 -0.96 -8.25
C GLY A 221 -3.90 -1.86 -8.68
N PRO A 222 -4.38 -2.82 -7.85
CA PRO A 222 -5.43 -3.74 -8.26
C PRO A 222 -6.80 -3.07 -8.49
N THR A 223 -7.00 -1.88 -7.92
CA THR A 223 -8.23 -1.09 -8.00
C THR A 223 -8.07 0.17 -8.85
N VAL A 224 -6.94 0.35 -9.54
CA VAL A 224 -6.59 1.60 -10.25
C VAL A 224 -6.29 1.27 -11.71
N ALA A 225 -6.65 2.19 -12.61
CA ALA A 225 -6.28 2.11 -14.01
C ALA A 225 -4.76 1.94 -14.19
N ASP A 226 -4.39 1.18 -15.22
CA ASP A 226 -3.00 0.97 -15.59
C ASP A 226 -2.69 1.70 -16.89
N ASN A 227 -1.83 2.72 -16.79
CA ASN A 227 -1.35 3.49 -17.95
C ASN A 227 -0.33 2.73 -18.81
N THR A 228 0.12 1.57 -18.35
CA THR A 228 1.11 0.77 -19.08
C THR A 228 0.46 -0.21 -20.05
N THR A 229 1.26 -0.77 -20.96
CA THR A 229 0.79 -1.66 -22.03
C THR A 229 1.68 -2.90 -22.18
N PHE A 230 1.16 -3.94 -22.82
CA PHE A 230 1.93 -5.13 -23.18
C PHE A 230 3.20 -4.78 -23.97
N ALA A 231 3.12 -3.80 -24.88
CA ALA A 231 4.26 -3.33 -25.64
C ALA A 231 5.35 -2.73 -24.74
N GLN A 232 4.97 -1.97 -23.72
CA GLN A 232 5.92 -1.43 -22.73
C GLN A 232 6.48 -2.53 -21.83
N ALA A 233 5.68 -3.52 -21.42
CA ALA A 233 6.17 -4.66 -20.64
C ALA A 233 7.24 -5.45 -21.42
N LEU A 234 7.00 -5.70 -22.72
CA LEU A 234 8.00 -6.29 -23.61
C LEU A 234 9.25 -5.42 -23.73
N LYS A 235 9.08 -4.10 -23.87
CA LYS A 235 10.19 -3.16 -23.97
C LYS A 235 11.06 -3.19 -22.71
N VAL A 236 10.46 -3.19 -21.52
CA VAL A 236 11.19 -3.30 -20.25
C VAL A 236 12.07 -4.55 -20.21
N LEU A 237 11.52 -5.71 -20.57
CA LEU A 237 12.29 -6.96 -20.56
C LEU A 237 13.45 -6.95 -21.57
N LYS A 238 13.27 -6.30 -22.73
CA LYS A 238 14.33 -6.15 -23.73
C LYS A 238 15.40 -5.16 -23.30
N ASP A 239 15.01 -3.98 -22.81
CA ASP A 239 15.92 -2.94 -22.35
C ASP A 239 16.81 -3.43 -21.19
N LYS A 240 16.27 -4.29 -20.32
CA LYS A 240 17.02 -4.93 -19.22
C LYS A 240 17.80 -6.18 -19.63
N ALA A 241 17.80 -6.55 -20.92
CA ALA A 241 18.40 -7.78 -21.44
C ALA A 241 17.93 -9.05 -20.70
N LEU A 242 16.63 -9.09 -20.39
CA LEU A 242 15.95 -10.19 -19.70
C LEU A 242 15.02 -11.00 -20.61
N TRP A 243 14.68 -10.49 -21.80
CA TRP A 243 13.69 -11.11 -22.68
C TRP A 243 13.97 -12.61 -22.94
N ASP A 244 15.22 -12.96 -23.26
CA ASP A 244 15.60 -14.35 -23.53
C ASP A 244 15.85 -15.17 -22.24
N LYS A 245 15.75 -14.56 -21.06
CA LYS A 245 15.96 -15.18 -19.75
C LYS A 245 14.67 -15.48 -19.00
N VAL A 246 13.60 -14.73 -19.28
CA VAL A 246 12.30 -15.01 -18.66
C VAL A 246 11.69 -16.30 -19.21
N PRO A 247 10.82 -16.99 -18.45
CA PRO A 247 10.20 -18.23 -18.88
C PRO A 247 9.45 -18.12 -20.21
N VAL A 248 9.44 -19.21 -20.99
CA VAL A 248 8.81 -19.26 -22.32
C VAL A 248 7.32 -18.92 -22.27
N ALA A 249 6.62 -19.34 -21.22
CA ALA A 249 5.20 -19.02 -21.01
C ALA A 249 4.96 -17.51 -20.90
N VAL A 250 5.83 -16.80 -20.18
CA VAL A 250 5.80 -15.33 -20.04
C VAL A 250 6.04 -14.66 -21.39
N GLN A 251 7.05 -15.14 -22.14
CA GLN A 251 7.34 -14.62 -23.47
C GLN A 251 6.14 -14.76 -24.40
N ALA A 252 5.58 -15.98 -24.48
CA ALA A 252 4.44 -16.28 -25.34
C ALA A 252 3.22 -15.43 -24.97
N TYR A 253 2.93 -15.27 -23.68
CA TYR A 253 1.79 -14.47 -23.22
C TYR A 253 1.94 -12.98 -23.53
N LEU A 254 3.09 -12.37 -23.23
CA LEU A 254 3.32 -10.94 -23.53
C LEU A 254 3.31 -10.66 -25.03
N GLN A 255 3.85 -11.58 -25.85
CA GLN A 255 3.76 -11.47 -27.30
C GLN A 255 2.31 -11.53 -27.80
N LYS A 256 1.48 -12.44 -27.28
CA LYS A 256 0.04 -12.50 -27.60
C LYS A 256 -0.67 -11.18 -27.24
N GLY A 257 -0.41 -10.65 -26.04
CA GLY A 257 -0.93 -9.36 -25.61
C GLY A 257 -0.52 -8.21 -26.54
N SER A 258 0.75 -8.17 -26.96
CA SER A 258 1.23 -7.14 -27.91
C SER A 258 0.62 -7.22 -29.31
N ARG A 259 0.07 -8.38 -29.69
CA ARG A 259 -0.66 -8.57 -30.94
C ARG A 259 -2.17 -8.36 -30.79
N GLY A 260 -2.65 -8.01 -29.59
CA GLY A 260 -4.06 -7.82 -29.30
C GLY A 260 -4.88 -9.10 -29.16
N GLU A 261 -4.23 -10.27 -29.05
CA GLU A 261 -4.93 -11.56 -28.87
C GLU A 261 -5.46 -11.75 -27.44
N VAL A 262 -4.96 -10.97 -26.50
CA VAL A 262 -5.41 -10.92 -25.11
C VAL A 262 -5.70 -9.47 -24.77
N SER A 263 -6.80 -9.25 -24.05
CA SER A 263 -7.19 -7.90 -23.61
C SER A 263 -6.12 -7.26 -22.74
N GLU A 264 -5.95 -5.97 -22.93
CA GLU A 264 -5.05 -5.15 -22.12
C GLU A 264 -5.56 -5.01 -20.67
N THR A 265 -4.66 -4.61 -19.74
CA THR A 265 -5.05 -4.14 -18.41
C THR A 265 -6.02 -2.95 -18.54
N PRO A 266 -7.02 -2.80 -17.63
CA PRO A 266 -7.92 -1.66 -17.64
C PRO A 266 -7.23 -0.30 -17.77
N LYS A 267 -7.71 0.50 -18.71
CA LYS A 267 -7.14 1.81 -19.06
C LYS A 267 -7.92 2.95 -18.41
N PRO A 268 -7.33 4.16 -18.25
CA PRO A 268 -7.99 5.26 -17.54
C PRO A 268 -9.33 5.71 -18.11
N ASP A 269 -9.55 5.50 -19.40
CA ASP A 269 -10.76 5.82 -20.14
C ASP A 269 -11.83 4.72 -20.07
N ASP A 270 -11.55 3.60 -19.40
CA ASP A 270 -12.50 2.52 -19.19
C ASP A 270 -13.63 2.97 -18.24
N LEU A 271 -14.88 2.77 -18.67
CA LEU A 271 -16.08 3.20 -17.96
C LEU A 271 -16.22 2.56 -16.58
N ILE A 272 -15.57 1.42 -16.33
CA ILE A 272 -15.58 0.76 -15.02
C ILE A 272 -15.11 1.69 -13.89
N PHE A 273 -14.19 2.62 -14.18
CA PHE A 273 -13.63 3.51 -13.17
C PHE A 273 -14.60 4.59 -12.69
N GLY A 274 -15.73 4.80 -13.39
CA GLY A 274 -16.80 5.68 -12.92
C GLY A 274 -17.43 5.24 -11.60
N GLN A 275 -17.32 3.96 -11.25
CA GLN A 275 -17.89 3.35 -10.04
C GLN A 275 -16.85 3.06 -8.95
N VAL A 276 -15.58 3.35 -9.24
CA VAL A 276 -14.41 3.10 -8.38
C VAL A 276 -14.02 4.39 -7.67
N THR A 277 -13.83 4.29 -6.35
CA THR A 277 -13.27 5.38 -5.54
C THR A 277 -12.23 4.82 -4.59
N GLN A 278 -11.34 5.66 -4.09
CA GLN A 278 -10.31 5.24 -3.15
C GLN A 278 -9.88 6.37 -2.24
N ALA A 279 -9.30 6.03 -1.10
CA ALA A 279 -8.72 6.95 -0.15
C ALA A 279 -7.41 6.38 0.38
N VAL A 280 -6.35 7.19 0.38
CA VAL A 280 -5.12 6.87 1.14
C VAL A 280 -5.36 7.30 2.58
N ILE A 281 -5.64 6.33 3.44
CA ILE A 281 -6.10 6.58 4.82
C ILE A 281 -4.96 6.76 5.82
N ALA A 282 -3.78 6.23 5.49
CA ALA A 282 -2.58 6.35 6.28
C ALA A 282 -1.35 6.24 5.37
N SER A 283 -0.35 7.08 5.60
CA SER A 283 0.92 7.11 4.88
C SER A 283 2.00 7.87 5.65
N ASN A 284 3.23 7.87 5.14
CA ASN A 284 4.31 8.71 5.67
C ASN A 284 3.91 10.20 5.73
N SER A 285 3.18 10.70 4.73
CA SER A 285 2.70 12.09 4.69
C SER A 285 1.73 12.38 5.84
N VAL A 286 0.80 11.45 6.11
CA VAL A 286 -0.17 11.55 7.21
C VAL A 286 0.55 11.55 8.56
N SER A 287 1.51 10.64 8.76
CA SER A 287 2.33 10.61 9.98
C SER A 287 3.14 11.89 10.15
N LEU A 288 3.76 12.39 9.08
CA LEU A 288 4.57 13.62 9.10
C LEU A 288 3.73 14.84 9.47
N GLN A 289 2.49 14.92 8.99
CA GLN A 289 1.55 15.96 9.37
C GLN A 289 1.17 15.84 10.86
N ALA A 290 0.90 14.63 11.34
CA ALA A 290 0.54 14.40 12.74
C ALA A 290 1.66 14.79 13.71
N ILE A 291 2.91 14.44 13.40
CA ILE A 291 4.07 14.82 14.23
C ILE A 291 4.36 16.32 14.16
N THR A 292 4.09 16.97 13.02
CA THR A 292 4.21 18.43 12.86
C THR A 292 3.21 19.14 13.77
N LEU A 293 1.94 18.70 13.78
CA LEU A 293 0.91 19.24 14.67
C LEU A 293 1.22 18.98 16.15
N ALA A 294 1.73 17.80 16.48
CA ALA A 294 2.10 17.45 17.85
C ALA A 294 3.25 18.33 18.37
N ALA A 295 4.30 18.53 17.56
CA ALA A 295 5.43 19.38 17.90
C ALA A 295 5.00 20.85 18.06
N GLY A 296 4.15 21.36 17.17
CA GLY A 296 3.62 22.72 17.27
C GLY A 296 2.79 22.95 18.54
N LYS A 297 1.99 21.96 18.98
CA LYS A 297 1.24 22.02 20.25
C LYS A 297 2.11 22.05 21.50
N LEU A 298 3.32 21.49 21.41
CA LEU A 298 4.33 21.54 22.48
C LEU A 298 5.16 22.84 22.45
N GLY A 299 4.89 23.75 21.51
CA GLY A 299 5.54 25.06 21.43
C GLY A 299 6.84 25.08 20.61
N TYR A 300 7.14 24.02 19.86
CA TYR A 300 8.33 23.96 19.02
C TYR A 300 8.19 24.81 17.74
N ASP A 301 9.31 25.39 17.29
CA ASP A 301 9.47 25.79 15.90
C ASP A 301 9.65 24.56 15.03
N VAL A 302 8.70 24.29 14.16
CA VAL A 302 8.69 23.06 13.38
C VAL A 302 9.24 23.31 11.99
N THR A 303 10.29 22.59 11.64
CA THR A 303 10.85 22.58 10.29
C THR A 303 10.79 21.17 9.72
N ILE A 304 10.13 21.02 8.58
CA ILE A 304 10.17 19.77 7.81
C ILE A 304 11.44 19.81 6.97
N TYR A 305 12.45 19.04 7.37
CA TYR A 305 13.72 18.91 6.67
C TYR A 305 13.53 18.22 5.31
N ASN A 306 12.84 17.09 5.29
CA ASN A 306 12.55 16.36 4.06
C ASN A 306 11.31 15.47 4.25
N LYS A 307 10.40 15.50 3.27
CA LYS A 307 9.17 14.68 3.26
C LYS A 307 9.39 13.28 2.66
N GLN A 308 10.47 13.12 1.90
CA GLN A 308 10.85 11.90 1.18
C GLN A 308 12.36 11.69 1.32
N LEU A 309 12.83 11.55 2.56
CA LEU A 309 14.23 11.27 2.85
C LEU A 309 14.61 9.89 2.29
N THR A 310 15.54 9.85 1.35
CA THR A 310 16.03 8.63 0.70
C THR A 310 17.56 8.64 0.62
N GLY A 311 18.14 7.49 0.29
CA GLY A 311 19.58 7.28 0.18
C GLY A 311 20.16 6.54 1.37
N GLU A 312 21.49 6.43 1.41
CA GLU A 312 22.18 5.71 2.49
C GLU A 312 21.98 6.37 3.85
N ALA A 313 21.56 5.57 4.83
CA ALA A 313 21.20 5.99 6.17
C ALA A 313 22.29 6.83 6.83
N GLN A 314 23.53 6.34 6.89
CA GLN A 314 24.66 7.07 7.46
C GLN A 314 24.82 8.48 6.85
N GLN A 315 24.78 8.58 5.53
CA GLN A 315 24.96 9.87 4.85
C GLN A 315 23.79 10.83 5.08
N ALA A 316 22.56 10.29 5.17
CA ALA A 316 21.39 11.08 5.49
C ALA A 316 21.47 11.63 6.93
N ALA A 317 21.95 10.83 7.88
CA ALA A 317 22.16 11.25 9.27
C ALA A 317 23.22 12.35 9.40
N GLU A 318 24.36 12.19 8.73
CA GLU A 318 25.44 13.19 8.71
C GLU A 318 24.94 14.54 8.17
N LYS A 319 24.18 14.52 7.06
CA LYS A 319 23.57 15.73 6.48
C LYS A 319 22.54 16.37 7.41
N LEU A 320 21.73 15.55 8.10
CA LEU A 320 20.74 16.04 9.06
C LEU A 320 21.42 16.68 10.28
N ALA A 321 22.51 16.08 10.78
CA ALA A 321 23.28 16.64 11.90
C ALA A 321 23.96 17.97 11.53
N VAL A 322 24.53 18.07 10.33
CA VAL A 322 25.09 19.34 9.81
C VAL A 322 24.01 20.41 9.69
N TYR A 323 22.82 20.05 9.20
CA TYR A 323 21.69 20.96 9.11
C TYR A 323 21.19 21.42 10.49
N ALA A 324 21.11 20.51 11.47
CA ALA A 324 20.77 20.88 12.84
C ALA A 324 21.81 21.83 13.44
N LYS A 325 23.09 21.61 13.18
CA LYS A 325 24.17 22.49 13.64
C LYS A 325 24.06 23.89 13.02
N SER A 326 23.74 24.01 11.73
CA SER A 326 23.58 25.33 11.09
C SER A 326 22.41 26.13 11.66
N ILE A 327 21.33 25.46 12.10
CA ILE A 327 20.23 26.10 12.83
C ILE A 327 20.71 26.62 14.19
N ILE A 328 21.49 25.82 14.92
CA ILE A 328 22.07 26.23 16.21
C ILE A 328 22.99 27.45 16.02
N ASP A 329 23.88 27.40 15.03
CA ASP A 329 24.85 28.48 14.74
C ASP A 329 24.16 29.77 14.30
N SER A 330 22.97 29.68 13.69
CA SER A 330 22.14 30.84 13.31
C SER A 330 21.38 31.48 14.48
N GLY A 331 21.41 30.85 15.66
CA GLY A 331 20.69 31.28 16.85
C GLY A 331 19.28 30.71 16.94
N ILE A 332 18.93 30.20 18.11
CA ILE A 332 17.63 29.59 18.40
C ILE A 332 16.93 30.40 19.52
N ASN A 333 15.76 30.95 19.20
CA ASN A 333 14.97 31.77 20.14
C ASN A 333 13.84 30.98 20.83
N LYS A 334 13.54 29.77 20.35
CA LYS A 334 12.50 28.85 20.87
C LYS A 334 12.92 27.41 20.56
N PRO A 335 12.46 26.39 21.33
CA PRO A 335 12.78 24.99 21.02
C PRO A 335 12.44 24.66 19.56
N CYS A 336 13.34 23.98 18.84
CA CYS A 336 13.14 23.61 17.43
C CYS A 336 12.92 22.11 17.28
N ALA A 337 11.98 21.72 16.41
CA ALA A 337 11.74 20.35 16.01
C ALA A 337 12.03 20.20 14.50
N ILE A 338 13.07 19.44 14.18
CA ILE A 338 13.45 19.13 12.80
C ILE A 338 12.88 17.77 12.46
N LEU A 339 11.94 17.73 11.53
CA LEU A 339 11.17 16.53 11.19
C LEU A 339 11.53 16.04 9.80
N ALA A 340 11.70 14.74 9.66
CA ALA A 340 11.89 14.09 8.36
C ALA A 340 10.98 12.86 8.26
N GLY A 341 10.46 12.61 7.07
CA GLY A 341 9.76 11.38 6.70
C GLY A 341 10.41 10.79 5.46
N GLY A 342 10.45 9.46 5.33
CA GLY A 342 11.14 8.82 4.23
C GLY A 342 11.50 7.37 4.47
N GLU A 343 12.34 6.84 3.57
CA GLU A 343 12.86 5.49 3.62
C GLU A 343 14.31 5.46 3.12
N THR A 344 15.25 5.46 4.06
CA THR A 344 16.68 5.30 3.78
C THR A 344 17.04 3.82 3.56
N THR A 345 18.20 3.58 2.96
CA THR A 345 18.76 2.25 2.72
C THR A 345 20.06 2.05 3.50
N VAL A 346 20.45 0.79 3.66
CA VAL A 346 21.75 0.41 4.21
C VAL A 346 22.38 -0.55 3.22
N THR A 347 23.54 -0.17 2.69
CA THR A 347 24.38 -1.09 1.94
C THR A 347 25.06 -2.06 2.91
N LEU A 348 24.61 -3.32 2.91
CA LEU A 348 25.13 -4.35 3.79
C LEU A 348 26.61 -4.65 3.48
N LYS A 349 27.50 -4.45 4.46
CA LYS A 349 28.94 -4.72 4.37
C LYS A 349 29.41 -5.88 5.27
N GLY A 350 28.52 -6.47 6.06
CA GLY A 350 28.85 -7.51 7.02
C GLY A 350 27.62 -8.19 7.60
N ALA A 351 27.84 -9.06 8.60
CA ALA A 351 26.80 -9.90 9.22
C ALA A 351 26.30 -9.37 10.58
N GLY A 352 26.48 -8.08 10.85
CA GLY A 352 25.98 -7.46 12.09
C GLY A 352 24.44 -7.41 12.14
N LEU A 353 23.90 -7.14 13.33
CA LEU A 353 22.47 -6.88 13.54
C LEU A 353 22.24 -5.38 13.58
N GLY A 354 21.25 -4.89 12.84
CA GLY A 354 20.96 -3.47 12.74
C GLY A 354 19.79 -3.16 11.80
N GLY A 355 19.60 -1.87 11.52
CA GLY A 355 18.66 -1.41 10.51
C GLY A 355 18.81 0.09 10.23
N ARG A 356 18.23 0.54 9.13
CA ARG A 356 18.34 1.93 8.63
C ARG A 356 18.10 3.02 9.69
N ASN A 357 17.10 2.87 10.55
CA ASN A 357 16.78 3.86 11.59
C ASN A 357 17.68 3.76 12.83
N GLN A 358 18.39 2.64 13.00
CA GLN A 358 19.39 2.47 14.08
C GLN A 358 20.77 2.98 13.65
N GLU A 359 21.04 2.96 12.35
CA GLU A 359 22.25 3.55 11.76
C GLU A 359 22.15 5.07 11.61
N MET A 360 20.94 5.60 11.42
CA MET A 360 20.61 7.03 11.52
C MET A 360 20.79 7.56 12.94
#